data_AF-A0A6P6GGQ6-F1
#
_entry.id   AF-A0A6P6GGQ6-F1
#
_cell.length_a   1.000
_cell.length_b   1.000
_cell.length_c   1.000
_cell.angle_alpha   90.00
_cell.angle_beta   90.00
_cell.angle_gamma   90.00
#
_symmetry.space_group_name_H-M   'P 1'
#
loop_
_entity.id
_entity.type
_entity.pdbx_description
1 polymer ?
#
loop_
_entity_poly.entity_id
_entity_poly.type
_entity_poly.pdbx_seq_one_letter_code
_entity_poly.pdbx_strand_id
1 'polypeptide(L)'
;MNHPSPAPPPSPSSAPAPTKPKPSTSASGFLRPEARYIWKFDTFTKNYLRSYLDGKHEAEIDSLANKFTVTLACNYFIGVEDSERAEKLVAKLDDLAMAIHSMDSNFPGTIFYRESEGAAKLHKALEMIIEEKRVKMSNGVVMEDFLSQLLIAGRNQSGPKYRPPEKIVDTMMGLLTTRYCAAASVITFMVKYIGERQDIYQKILSG
;
A
#
# COMPACT_ATOMS: atom_id res chain seq x y z
N MET A 1 43.25 -29.95 -54.99
CA MET A 1 41.82 -29.64 -55.19
C MET A 1 41.16 -29.67 -53.82
N ASN A 2 41.10 -28.52 -53.16
CA ASN A 2 40.55 -28.38 -51.80
C ASN A 2 39.12 -27.86 -51.93
N HIS A 3 38.13 -28.72 -51.69
CA HIS A 3 36.74 -28.29 -51.53
C HIS A 3 36.55 -27.69 -50.13
N PRO A 4 36.00 -26.47 -49.99
CA PRO A 4 35.63 -25.94 -48.68
C PRO A 4 34.39 -26.64 -48.13
N SER A 5 34.45 -26.99 -46.84
CA SER A 5 33.36 -27.60 -46.07
C SER A 5 32.16 -26.64 -45.96
N PRO A 6 30.90 -27.14 -45.96
CA PRO A 6 29.71 -26.30 -45.85
C PRO A 6 29.58 -25.71 -44.44
N ALA A 7 29.16 -24.45 -44.37
CA ALA A 7 28.93 -23.72 -43.11
C ALA A 7 27.81 -24.37 -42.27
N PRO A 8 27.90 -24.35 -40.93
CA PRO A 8 26.85 -24.88 -40.06
C PRO A 8 25.58 -24.02 -40.13
N PRO A 9 24.39 -24.62 -39.93
CA PRO A 9 23.12 -23.90 -39.98
C PRO A 9 23.01 -22.89 -38.82
N PRO A 10 22.27 -21.78 -39.02
CA PRO A 10 22.10 -20.76 -38.00
C PRO A 10 21.32 -21.30 -36.78
N SER A 11 21.82 -21.00 -35.59
CA SER A 11 21.15 -21.31 -34.32
C SER A 11 19.75 -20.69 -34.26
N PRO A 12 18.75 -21.37 -33.68
CA PRO A 12 17.40 -20.82 -33.58
C PRO A 12 17.42 -19.54 -32.74
N SER A 13 16.90 -18.47 -33.36
CA SER A 13 16.72 -17.15 -32.76
C SER A 13 15.99 -17.29 -31.42
N SER A 14 16.63 -16.81 -30.35
CA SER A 14 16.05 -16.74 -29.02
C SER A 14 14.75 -15.91 -29.08
N ALA A 15 13.62 -16.56 -28.82
CA ALA A 15 12.35 -15.87 -28.62
C ALA A 15 12.54 -14.79 -27.53
N PRO A 16 11.99 -13.57 -27.73
CA PRO A 16 12.12 -12.53 -26.72
C PRO A 16 11.44 -12.99 -25.43
N ALA A 17 12.18 -12.89 -24.32
CA ALA A 17 11.68 -13.15 -22.98
C ALA A 17 10.37 -12.37 -22.73
N PRO A 18 9.39 -12.93 -22.00
CA PRO A 18 8.16 -12.23 -21.70
C PRO A 18 8.48 -10.91 -21.01
N THR A 19 8.17 -9.80 -21.68
CA THR A 19 8.32 -8.46 -21.14
C THR A 19 7.53 -8.37 -19.84
N LYS A 20 8.24 -8.12 -18.74
CA LYS A 20 7.64 -7.79 -17.44
C LYS A 20 6.58 -6.70 -17.67
N PRO A 21 5.35 -6.85 -17.14
CA PRO A 21 4.32 -5.84 -17.34
C PRO A 21 4.82 -4.49 -16.80
N LYS A 22 4.81 -3.47 -17.67
CA LYS A 22 5.10 -2.09 -17.29
C LYS A 22 4.12 -1.69 -16.17
N PRO A 23 4.60 -1.14 -15.04
CA PRO A 23 3.71 -0.71 -13.97
C PRO A 23 2.72 0.33 -14.52
N SER A 24 1.44 0.16 -14.18
CA SER A 24 0.36 0.94 -14.78
C SER A 24 0.51 2.43 -14.45
N THR A 25 0.47 3.26 -15.48
CA THR A 25 0.65 4.73 -15.47
C THR A 25 -0.28 5.49 -14.51
N SER A 26 -1.35 4.86 -14.00
CA SER A 26 -2.31 5.51 -13.09
C SER A 26 -1.74 5.78 -11.69
N ALA A 27 -0.79 4.98 -11.20
CA ALA A 27 -0.18 5.19 -9.88
C ALA A 27 0.75 6.42 -9.85
N SER A 28 1.40 6.73 -10.98
CA SER A 28 2.40 7.79 -11.08
C SER A 28 1.81 9.21 -11.01
N GLY A 29 0.52 9.38 -11.35
CA GLY A 29 -0.17 10.67 -11.25
C GLY A 29 -0.54 11.03 -9.81
N PHE A 30 -1.06 10.06 -9.05
CA PHE A 30 -1.47 10.25 -7.66
C PHE A 30 -0.29 10.49 -6.71
N LEU A 31 0.85 9.84 -6.96
CA LEU A 31 2.04 9.98 -6.12
C LEU A 31 2.82 11.27 -6.38
N ARG A 32 2.31 12.19 -7.22
CA ARG A 32 2.89 13.52 -7.30
C ARG A 32 2.69 14.22 -5.96
N PRO A 33 3.75 14.70 -5.30
CA PRO A 33 3.63 15.44 -4.06
C PRO A 33 3.01 16.80 -4.37
N GLU A 34 1.68 16.84 -4.45
CA GLU A 34 0.95 18.10 -4.49
C GLU A 34 0.98 18.71 -3.09
N ALA A 35 1.15 20.03 -3.01
CA ALA A 35 1.24 20.76 -1.74
C ALA A 35 0.06 20.46 -0.79
N ARG A 36 -1.10 20.06 -1.34
CA ARG A 36 -2.27 19.64 -0.56
C ARG A 36 -2.08 18.37 0.25
N TYR A 37 -1.30 17.40 -0.24
CA TYR A 37 -1.04 16.17 0.51
C TYR A 37 -0.05 16.44 1.64
N ILE A 38 0.93 17.32 1.42
CA ILE A 38 1.95 17.65 2.44
C ILE A 38 1.30 18.26 3.69
N TRP A 39 0.42 19.27 3.55
CA TRP A 39 -0.21 19.90 4.73
C TRP A 39 -1.16 18.95 5.47
N LYS A 40 -1.90 18.09 4.75
CA LYS A 40 -2.81 17.12 5.36
C LYS A 40 -2.02 16.08 6.14
N PHE A 41 -0.93 15.57 5.55
CA PHE A 41 -0.02 14.63 6.22
C PHE A 41 0.59 15.24 7.47
N ASP A 42 1.08 16.48 7.41
CA ASP A 42 1.67 17.18 8.56
C ASP A 42 0.64 17.40 9.68
N THR A 43 -0.56 17.88 9.34
CA THR A 43 -1.64 18.10 10.31
C THR A 43 -2.07 16.79 10.97
N PHE A 44 -2.29 15.75 10.18
CA PHE A 44 -2.64 14.43 10.68
C PHE A 44 -1.54 13.88 11.60
N THR A 45 -0.27 13.99 11.19
CA THR A 45 0.88 13.51 11.98
C THR A 45 0.97 14.20 13.32
N LYS A 46 0.86 15.53 13.36
CA LYS A 46 0.87 16.31 14.61
C LYS A 46 -0.27 15.90 15.54
N ASN A 47 -1.48 15.77 15.00
CA ASN A 47 -2.65 15.37 15.79
C ASN A 47 -2.52 13.94 16.32
N TYR A 48 -2.02 13.02 15.49
CA TYR A 48 -1.80 11.63 15.87
C TYR A 48 -0.73 11.50 16.96
N LEU A 49 0.41 12.19 16.81
CA LEU A 49 1.46 12.17 17.84
C LEU A 49 0.96 12.76 19.16
N ARG A 50 0.23 13.89 19.13
CA ARG A 50 -0.37 14.45 20.34
C ARG A 50 -1.33 13.48 21.03
N SER A 51 -2.30 12.93 20.30
CA SER A 51 -3.29 12.04 20.91
C SER A 51 -2.68 10.76 21.49
N TYR A 52 -1.57 10.29 20.92
CA TYR A 52 -0.93 9.05 21.36
C TYR A 52 0.20 9.24 22.38
N LEU A 53 0.89 10.38 22.39
CA LEU A 53 2.05 10.64 23.24
C LEU A 53 1.76 11.63 24.38
N ASP A 54 0.80 12.55 24.23
CA ASP A 54 0.52 13.54 25.27
C ASP A 54 0.11 12.84 26.58
N GLY A 55 0.80 13.19 27.66
CA GLY A 55 0.54 12.64 28.99
C GLY A 55 1.05 11.20 29.21
N LYS A 56 1.75 10.59 28.25
CA LYS A 56 2.37 9.27 28.42
C LYS A 56 3.85 9.37 28.77
N HIS A 57 4.26 8.61 29.78
CA HIS A 57 5.67 8.50 30.18
C HIS A 57 6.44 7.51 29.30
N GLU A 58 5.76 6.50 28.76
CA GLU A 58 6.34 5.45 27.93
C GLU A 58 5.41 5.14 26.76
N ALA A 59 5.99 4.85 25.60
CA ALA A 59 5.25 4.51 24.39
C ALA A 59 6.00 3.46 23.56
N GLU A 60 5.27 2.45 23.10
CA GLU A 60 5.80 1.45 22.17
C GLU A 60 5.78 2.02 20.74
N ILE A 61 6.96 2.48 20.29
CA ILE A 61 7.09 3.19 19.01
C ILE A 61 6.78 2.29 17.82
N ASP A 62 7.09 1.00 17.86
CA ASP A 62 6.82 0.11 16.74
C ASP A 62 5.31 -0.07 16.48
N SER A 63 4.56 -0.36 17.55
CA SER A 63 3.10 -0.42 17.52
C SER A 63 2.50 0.93 17.08
N LEU A 64 3.05 2.04 17.56
CA LEU A 64 2.63 3.39 17.18
C LEU A 64 2.86 3.66 15.69
N ALA A 65 4.06 3.32 15.17
CA ALA A 65 4.43 3.53 13.78
C ALA A 65 3.60 2.69 12.82
N ASN A 66 3.31 1.44 13.18
CA ASN A 66 2.41 0.58 12.41
C ASN A 66 1.01 1.18 12.32
N LYS A 67 0.39 1.51 13.47
CA LYS A 67 -0.95 2.12 13.49
C LYS A 67 -1.00 3.45 12.75
N PHE A 68 0.01 4.31 12.96
CA PHE A 68 0.13 5.58 12.25
C PHE A 68 0.13 5.40 10.73
N THR A 69 1.03 4.56 10.21
CA THR A 69 1.20 4.39 8.77
C THR A 69 0.01 3.75 8.09
N VAL A 70 -0.65 2.80 8.76
CA VAL A 70 -1.84 2.17 8.20
C VAL A 70 -3.04 3.12 8.24
N THR A 71 -3.27 3.84 9.35
CA THR A 71 -4.35 4.84 9.42
C THR A 71 -4.14 5.95 8.38
N LEU A 72 -2.89 6.41 8.21
CA LEU A 72 -2.52 7.36 7.16
C LEU A 72 -2.86 6.76 5.78
N ALA A 73 -2.41 5.53 5.49
CA ALA A 73 -2.69 4.86 4.23
C ALA A 73 -4.20 4.72 3.94
N CYS A 74 -5.00 4.34 4.94
CA CYS A 74 -6.45 4.21 4.81
C CYS A 74 -7.12 5.55 4.51
N ASN A 75 -6.72 6.61 5.21
CA ASN A 75 -7.23 7.97 4.99
C ASN A 75 -6.92 8.45 3.57
N TYR A 76 -5.68 8.32 3.09
CA TYR A 76 -5.28 8.95 1.82
C TYR A 76 -5.46 8.06 0.59
N PHE A 77 -5.22 6.75 0.69
CA PHE A 77 -5.41 5.85 -0.45
C PHE A 77 -6.88 5.45 -0.62
N ILE A 78 -7.64 5.36 0.46
CA ILE A 78 -9.01 4.83 0.44
C ILE A 78 -10.04 5.92 0.78
N GLY A 79 -9.66 7.02 1.42
CA GLY A 79 -10.61 8.06 1.83
C GLY A 79 -11.53 7.60 2.96
N VAL A 80 -11.05 6.71 3.85
CA VAL A 80 -11.76 6.32 5.07
C VAL A 80 -11.31 7.23 6.20
N GLU A 81 -12.14 8.23 6.52
CA GLU A 81 -11.87 9.24 7.57
C GLU A 81 -12.30 8.77 8.97
N ASP A 82 -13.11 7.73 9.05
CA ASP A 82 -13.55 7.14 10.32
C ASP A 82 -12.42 6.29 10.94
N SER A 83 -11.94 6.71 12.11
CA SER A 83 -10.87 6.03 12.86
C SER A 83 -11.22 4.58 13.18
N GLU A 84 -12.48 4.29 13.51
CA GLU A 84 -12.89 2.92 13.88
C GLU A 84 -12.88 1.98 12.66
N ARG A 85 -13.37 2.48 11.52
CA ARG A 85 -13.32 1.73 10.25
C ARG A 85 -11.90 1.58 9.74
N ALA A 86 -11.05 2.59 9.92
CA ALA A 86 -9.62 2.52 9.60
C ALA A 86 -8.93 1.47 10.50
N GLU A 87 -9.15 1.47 11.81
CA GLU A 87 -8.59 0.50 12.76
C GLU A 87 -8.99 -0.94 12.44
N LYS A 88 -10.27 -1.17 12.06
CA LYS A 88 -10.72 -2.50 11.61
C LYS A 88 -10.03 -2.93 10.32
N LEU A 89 -9.65 -2.00 9.44
CA LEU A 89 -8.89 -2.28 8.24
C LEU A 89 -7.41 -2.54 8.56
N VAL A 90 -6.87 -1.82 9.54
CA VAL A 90 -5.50 -1.97 10.06
C VAL A 90 -5.27 -3.36 10.61
N ALA A 91 -6.15 -3.81 11.52
CA ALA A 91 -6.04 -5.13 12.13
C ALA A 91 -6.01 -6.25 11.07
N LYS A 92 -6.81 -6.13 10.01
CA LYS A 92 -6.85 -7.11 8.91
C LYS A 92 -5.62 -7.06 8.00
N LEU A 93 -4.93 -5.93 7.93
CA LEU A 93 -3.70 -5.79 7.17
C LEU A 93 -2.53 -6.42 7.93
N ASP A 94 -2.42 -6.20 9.24
CA ASP A 94 -1.38 -6.83 10.08
C ASP A 94 -1.47 -8.37 10.04
N ASP A 95 -2.69 -8.89 10.14
CA ASP A 95 -3.04 -10.29 9.89
C ASP A 95 -2.47 -10.79 8.54
N LEU A 96 -2.73 -10.07 7.45
CA LEU A 96 -2.23 -10.41 6.11
C LEU A 96 -0.69 -10.35 5.99
N ALA A 97 -0.02 -9.41 6.66
CA ALA A 97 1.45 -9.33 6.65
C ALA A 97 2.10 -10.55 7.36
N MET A 98 1.47 -11.05 8.42
CA MET A 98 1.91 -12.28 9.08
C MET A 98 1.75 -13.51 8.18
N ALA A 99 0.72 -13.52 7.31
CA ALA A 99 0.50 -14.58 6.33
C ALA A 99 1.69 -14.76 5.40
N ILE A 100 2.26 -13.65 4.90
CA ILE A 100 3.36 -13.62 3.94
C ILE A 100 4.63 -14.30 4.49
N HIS A 101 4.81 -14.27 5.81
CA HIS A 101 5.96 -14.86 6.49
C HIS A 101 5.67 -16.28 7.01
N SER A 102 4.44 -16.77 6.85
CA SER A 102 4.02 -18.09 7.33
C SER A 102 4.26 -19.16 6.27
N MET A 103 4.46 -20.40 6.73
CA MET A 103 4.56 -21.56 5.84
C MET A 103 3.22 -21.78 5.11
N ASP A 104 3.26 -21.97 3.78
CA ASP A 104 2.11 -22.08 2.87
C ASP A 104 1.24 -23.36 3.06
N SER A 105 0.95 -23.75 4.30
CA SER A 105 0.11 -24.92 4.61
C SER A 105 -1.29 -24.46 5.02
N ASN A 106 -2.29 -24.68 4.16
CA ASN A 106 -3.67 -24.24 4.38
C ASN A 106 -4.50 -25.24 5.20
N PHE A 107 -4.10 -25.50 6.45
CA PHE A 107 -4.83 -26.37 7.37
C PHE A 107 -5.48 -25.56 8.51
N PRO A 108 -6.71 -25.90 8.94
CA PRO A 108 -7.33 -25.26 10.11
C PRO A 108 -6.41 -25.30 11.32
N GLY A 109 -6.13 -24.14 11.93
CA GLY A 109 -5.20 -24.00 13.04
C GLY A 109 -3.80 -23.50 12.67
N THR A 110 -3.49 -23.35 11.38
CA THR A 110 -2.25 -22.71 10.91
C THR A 110 -2.41 -21.19 10.80
N ILE A 111 -1.27 -20.47 10.88
CA ILE A 111 -1.23 -19.02 10.65
C ILE A 111 -1.78 -18.73 9.25
N PHE A 112 -1.28 -19.40 8.21
CA PHE A 112 -1.76 -19.23 6.84
C PHE A 112 -3.28 -19.36 6.69
N TYR A 113 -3.90 -20.39 7.28
CA TYR A 113 -5.36 -20.56 7.23
C TYR A 113 -6.10 -19.37 7.87
N ARG A 114 -5.70 -18.96 9.08
CA ARG A 114 -6.33 -17.82 9.77
C ARG A 114 -6.16 -16.52 8.99
N GLU A 115 -4.95 -16.27 8.49
CA GLU A 115 -4.66 -15.05 7.76
C GLU A 115 -5.31 -15.04 6.37
N SER A 116 -5.53 -16.21 5.74
CA SER A 116 -6.33 -16.33 4.51
C SER A 116 -7.79 -15.89 4.70
N GLU A 117 -8.36 -16.19 5.87
CA GLU A 117 -9.70 -15.73 6.24
C GLU A 117 -9.72 -14.21 6.49
N GLY A 118 -8.65 -13.68 7.10
CA GLY A 118 -8.39 -12.25 7.27
C GLY A 118 -8.34 -11.53 5.92
N ALA A 119 -7.58 -12.07 4.97
CA ALA A 119 -7.46 -11.57 3.60
C ALA A 119 -8.82 -11.54 2.88
N ALA A 120 -9.63 -12.60 3.00
CA ALA A 120 -10.97 -12.64 2.41
C ALA A 120 -11.90 -11.57 3.00
N LYS A 121 -11.83 -11.34 4.32
CA LYS A 121 -12.60 -10.27 4.98
C LYS A 121 -12.14 -8.88 4.54
N LEU A 122 -10.84 -8.68 4.33
CA LEU A 122 -10.28 -7.42 3.83
C LEU A 122 -10.74 -7.16 2.38
N HIS A 123 -10.68 -8.18 1.52
CA HIS A 123 -11.16 -8.11 0.14
C HIS A 123 -12.62 -7.64 0.10
N LYS A 124 -13.50 -8.29 0.88
CA LYS A 124 -14.91 -7.91 0.99
C LYS A 124 -15.12 -6.49 1.52
N ALA A 125 -14.30 -6.05 2.48
CA ALA A 125 -14.37 -4.68 2.99
C ALA A 125 -14.04 -3.64 1.91
N LEU A 126 -13.01 -3.91 1.10
CA LEU A 126 -12.64 -3.05 -0.03
C LEU A 126 -13.70 -3.04 -1.14
N GLU A 127 -14.32 -4.18 -1.45
CA GLU A 127 -15.46 -4.25 -2.38
C GLU A 127 -16.61 -3.33 -1.94
N MET A 128 -17.00 -3.40 -0.66
CA MET A 128 -18.06 -2.54 -0.12
C MET A 128 -17.70 -1.05 -0.22
N ILE A 129 -16.44 -0.69 0.07
CA ILE A 129 -15.97 0.70 -0.06
C ILE A 129 -16.01 1.17 -1.52
N ILE A 130 -15.61 0.33 -2.46
CA ILE A 130 -15.68 0.65 -3.90
C ILE A 130 -17.12 0.94 -4.31
N GLU A 131 -18.07 0.13 -3.86
CA GLU A 131 -19.48 0.31 -4.20
C GLU A 131 -20.06 1.59 -3.58
N GLU A 132 -19.78 1.86 -2.29
CA GLU A 132 -20.13 3.12 -1.63
C GLU A 132 -19.58 4.33 -2.40
N LYS A 133 -18.33 4.26 -2.85
CA LYS A 133 -17.71 5.34 -3.64
C LYS A 133 -18.36 5.52 -4.99
N ARG A 134 -18.72 4.43 -5.69
CA ARG A 134 -19.41 4.51 -6.99
C ARG A 134 -20.74 5.24 -6.87
N VAL A 135 -21.54 4.92 -5.85
CA VAL A 135 -22.82 5.58 -5.57
C VAL A 135 -22.61 7.07 -5.26
N LYS A 136 -21.63 7.40 -4.42
CA LYS A 136 -21.34 8.82 -4.11
C LYS A 136 -20.88 9.60 -5.35
N MET A 137 -20.04 8.99 -6.20
CA MET A 137 -19.60 9.59 -7.45
C MET A 137 -20.74 9.76 -8.47
N SER A 138 -21.68 8.81 -8.57
CA SER A 138 -22.86 8.99 -9.43
C SER A 138 -23.76 10.12 -8.96
N ASN A 139 -23.74 10.42 -7.66
CA ASN A 139 -24.45 11.55 -7.06
C ASN A 139 -23.67 12.88 -7.16
N GLY A 140 -22.56 12.91 -7.89
CA GLY A 140 -21.78 14.14 -8.14
C GLY A 140 -20.76 14.49 -7.05
N VAL A 141 -20.52 13.62 -6.07
CA VAL A 141 -19.49 13.86 -5.04
C VAL A 141 -18.11 13.71 -5.67
N VAL A 142 -17.32 14.79 -5.61
CA VAL A 142 -15.91 14.77 -6.03
C VAL A 142 -15.08 14.13 -4.92
N MET A 143 -14.36 13.06 -5.25
CA MET A 143 -13.43 12.39 -4.35
C MET A 143 -12.04 12.35 -4.95
N GLU A 144 -11.04 12.69 -4.15
CA GLU A 144 -9.65 12.88 -4.61
C GLU A 144 -8.68 11.82 -4.07
N ASP A 145 -9.16 10.83 -3.31
CA ASP A 145 -8.33 9.73 -2.82
C ASP A 145 -7.88 8.80 -3.96
N PHE A 146 -6.83 8.02 -3.72
CA PHE A 146 -6.23 7.18 -4.75
C PHE A 146 -7.20 6.17 -5.35
N LEU A 147 -8.00 5.51 -4.50
CA LEU A 147 -9.00 4.55 -4.93
C LEU A 147 -10.02 5.23 -5.85
N SER A 148 -10.47 6.43 -5.50
CA SER A 148 -11.35 7.22 -6.35
C SER A 148 -10.74 7.55 -7.71
N GLN A 149 -9.47 7.96 -7.75
CA GLN A 149 -8.76 8.21 -9.01
C GLN A 149 -8.59 6.92 -9.83
N LEU A 150 -8.37 5.79 -9.18
CA LEU A 150 -8.27 4.46 -9.81
C LEU A 150 -9.61 4.04 -10.45
N LEU A 151 -10.73 4.33 -9.78
CA LEU A 151 -12.08 4.08 -10.29
C LEU A 151 -12.39 4.96 -11.50
N ILE A 152 -12.05 6.25 -11.46
CA ILE A 152 -12.22 7.18 -12.59
C ILE A 152 -11.37 6.74 -13.78
N ALA A 153 -10.09 6.40 -13.54
CA ALA A 153 -9.20 5.91 -14.59
C ALA A 153 -9.72 4.62 -15.24
N GLY A 154 -10.32 3.71 -14.45
CA GLY A 154 -10.94 2.48 -14.95
C GLY A 154 -12.20 2.73 -15.78
N ARG A 155 -13.04 3.71 -15.40
CA ARG A 155 -14.27 4.07 -16.14
C ARG A 155 -13.98 4.65 -17.52
N ASN A 156 -12.87 5.37 -17.66
CA ASN A 156 -12.46 6.00 -18.92
C ASN A 156 -11.76 5.02 -19.89
N GLN A 157 -11.66 3.73 -19.54
CA GLN A 157 -10.98 2.71 -20.34
C GLN A 157 -11.98 1.78 -21.02
N SER A 158 -11.81 1.56 -22.33
CA SER A 158 -12.57 0.59 -23.12
C SER A 158 -11.68 -0.51 -23.69
N GLY A 159 -12.29 -1.64 -24.05
CA GLY A 159 -11.60 -2.79 -24.64
C GLY A 159 -10.56 -3.42 -23.70
N PRO A 160 -9.37 -3.81 -24.19
CA PRO A 160 -8.36 -4.55 -23.40
C PRO A 160 -7.74 -3.76 -22.24
N LYS A 161 -8.04 -2.46 -22.13
CA LYS A 161 -7.62 -1.62 -21.01
C LYS A 161 -8.66 -1.56 -19.89
N TYR A 162 -9.89 -2.04 -20.11
CA TYR A 162 -10.92 -2.07 -19.08
C TYR A 162 -10.42 -2.82 -17.84
N ARG A 163 -10.50 -2.17 -16.68
CA ARG A 163 -10.09 -2.75 -15.41
C ARG A 163 -11.34 -3.15 -14.62
N PRO A 164 -11.57 -4.46 -14.43
CA PRO A 164 -12.72 -4.91 -13.67
C PRO A 164 -12.52 -4.61 -12.18
N PRO A 165 -13.62 -4.46 -11.40
CA PRO A 165 -13.56 -4.08 -9.98
C PRO A 165 -12.64 -4.97 -9.15
N GLU A 166 -12.59 -6.26 -9.43
CA GLU A 166 -11.78 -7.26 -8.70
C GLU A 166 -10.29 -6.91 -8.82
N LYS A 167 -9.83 -6.54 -10.03
CA LYS A 167 -8.44 -6.09 -10.23
C LYS A 167 -8.12 -4.78 -9.51
N ILE A 168 -9.12 -3.94 -9.23
CA ILE A 168 -8.93 -2.72 -8.44
C ILE A 168 -8.73 -3.10 -6.97
N VAL A 169 -9.53 -4.02 -6.44
CA VAL A 169 -9.36 -4.55 -5.08
C VAL A 169 -7.99 -5.18 -4.91
N ASP A 170 -7.57 -6.06 -5.82
CA ASP A 170 -6.25 -6.71 -5.78
C ASP A 170 -5.10 -5.69 -5.80
N THR A 171 -5.22 -4.66 -6.64
CA THR A 171 -4.23 -3.58 -6.72
C THR A 171 -4.15 -2.81 -5.40
N MET A 172 -5.29 -2.52 -4.78
CA MET A 172 -5.33 -1.83 -3.50
C MET A 172 -4.78 -2.68 -2.37
N MET A 173 -5.13 -3.97 -2.31
CA MET A 173 -4.56 -4.89 -1.33
C MET A 173 -3.04 -4.95 -1.44
N GLY A 174 -2.49 -5.21 -2.62
CA GLY A 174 -1.04 -5.26 -2.81
C GLY A 174 -0.33 -3.95 -2.47
N LEU A 175 -0.95 -2.81 -2.80
CA LEU A 175 -0.41 -1.48 -2.54
C LEU A 175 -0.44 -1.09 -1.06
N LEU A 176 -1.47 -1.52 -0.32
CA LEU A 176 -1.55 -1.33 1.12
C LEU A 176 -0.50 -2.23 1.79
N THR A 177 -0.55 -3.54 1.59
CA THR A 177 0.35 -4.52 2.21
C THR A 177 1.83 -4.22 1.98
N THR A 178 2.22 -3.83 0.77
CA THR A 178 3.64 -3.54 0.48
C THR A 178 4.13 -2.25 1.16
N ARG A 179 3.26 -1.23 1.31
CA ARG A 179 3.72 0.12 1.69
C ARG A 179 3.84 0.32 3.20
N TYR A 180 2.88 -0.16 4.00
CA TYR A 180 2.87 0.23 5.41
C TYR A 180 3.99 -0.47 6.21
N CYS A 181 4.29 -1.75 5.97
CA CYS A 181 5.35 -2.45 6.70
C CYS A 181 6.70 -1.72 6.58
N ALA A 182 7.06 -1.25 5.38
CA ALA A 182 8.31 -0.52 5.16
C ALA A 182 8.32 0.86 5.83
N ALA A 183 7.22 1.62 5.73
CA ALA A 183 7.12 2.95 6.32
C ALA A 183 7.16 2.90 7.85
N ALA A 184 6.49 1.92 8.46
CA ALA A 184 6.47 1.74 9.90
C ALA A 184 7.88 1.44 10.42
N SER A 185 8.59 0.48 9.80
CA SER A 185 9.97 0.17 10.18
C SER A 185 10.89 1.38 10.07
N VAL A 186 10.80 2.17 9.00
CA VAL A 186 11.60 3.40 8.84
C VAL A 186 11.36 4.37 9.98
N ILE A 187 10.10 4.61 10.36
CA ILE A 187 9.75 5.50 11.49
C ILE A 187 10.31 4.94 12.80
N THR A 188 10.12 3.64 13.08
CA THR A 188 10.63 2.97 14.29
C THR A 188 12.13 3.14 14.41
N PHE A 189 12.88 2.83 13.34
CA PHE A 189 14.33 2.97 13.34
C PHE A 189 14.78 4.44 13.42
N MET A 190 14.07 5.35 12.77
CA MET A 190 14.36 6.78 12.85
C MET A 190 14.28 7.27 14.30
N VAL A 191 13.19 6.95 15.01
CA VAL A 191 13.02 7.34 16.42
C VAL A 191 14.10 6.70 17.30
N LYS A 192 14.41 5.41 17.07
CA LYS A 192 15.47 4.69 17.80
C LYS A 192 16.83 5.37 17.62
N TYR A 193 17.27 5.57 16.38
CA TYR A 193 18.60 6.10 16.09
C TYR A 193 18.75 7.57 16.49
N ILE A 194 17.69 8.37 16.40
CA ILE A 194 17.70 9.75 16.91
C ILE A 194 17.80 9.74 18.44
N GLY A 195 17.03 8.89 19.13
CA GLY A 195 17.05 8.80 20.59
C GLY A 195 18.37 8.28 21.17
N GLU A 196 19.05 7.38 20.47
CA GLU A 196 20.36 6.84 20.87
C GLU A 196 21.54 7.80 20.58
N ARG A 197 21.31 8.87 19.80
CA ARG A 197 22.38 9.76 19.29
C ARG A 197 22.07 11.23 19.57
N GLN A 198 22.53 11.70 20.72
CA GLN A 198 22.36 13.09 21.15
C GLN A 198 22.94 14.11 20.16
N ASP A 199 24.04 13.78 19.47
CA ASP A 199 24.65 14.63 18.45
C ASP A 199 23.75 14.83 17.22
N ILE A 200 22.97 13.82 16.86
CA ILE A 200 21.98 13.88 15.76
C ILE A 200 20.75 14.66 16.25
N TYR A 201 20.24 14.35 17.44
CA TYR A 201 19.08 15.02 18.00
C TYR A 201 19.28 16.54 18.11
N GLN A 202 20.43 16.99 18.62
CA GLN A 202 20.74 18.43 18.73
C GLN A 202 20.81 19.13 17.38
N LYS A 203 21.36 18.47 16.35
CA LYS A 203 21.39 19.02 14.99
C LYS A 203 19.99 19.22 14.41
N ILE A 204 19.08 18.25 14.65
CA ILE A 204 17.69 18.34 14.20
C ILE A 204 16.97 19.50 14.88
N LEU A 205 17.19 19.71 16.19
CA LEU A 205 16.58 20.82 16.94
C LEU A 205 17.11 22.20 16.53
N SER A 206 18.36 22.28 16.09
CA SER A 206 19.01 23.55 15.74
C SER A 206 18.73 24.04 14.31
N GLY A 207 18.05 23.24 13.49
CA GLY A 207 17.66 23.58 12.11
C GLY A 207 16.27 24.20 12.05
#